data_AF-A0A0R2PYM6-F1
#
_entry.id   AF-A0A0R2PYM6-F1
#
_cell.length_a   1.000
_cell.length_b   1.000
_cell.length_c   1.000
_cell.angle_alpha   90.00
_cell.angle_beta   90.00
_cell.angle_gamma   90.00
#
_symmetry.space_group_name_H-M   'P 1'
#
loop_
_entity.id
_entity.type
_entity.pdbx_description
1 polymer ?
#
loop_
_entity_poly.entity_id
_entity_poly.type
_entity_poly.pdbx_seq_one_letter_code
_entity_poly.pdbx_strand_id
1 'polypeptide(L)' 'MDIRKIVTTCEDIQAELGEPTGRIVRKAVASAVIDNPLVGKRHKDLIILEAMGAEISGLLAERALAAWCRGK' A
#
# COMPACT_ATOMS: atom_id res chain seq x y z
N MET A 1 -15.58 -4.51 -6.35
CA MET A 1 -14.77 -4.65 -5.12
C MET A 1 -15.21 -3.61 -4.12
N ASP A 2 -15.50 -3.98 -2.87
CA ASP A 2 -15.87 -3.03 -1.81
C ASP A 2 -14.64 -2.72 -0.92
N ILE A 3 -14.29 -1.43 -0.81
CA ILE A 3 -13.14 -0.96 -0.04
C ILE A 3 -13.66 -0.16 1.16
N ARG A 4 -13.48 -0.71 2.35
CA ARG A 4 -13.91 -0.05 3.60
C ARG A 4 -12.98 1.08 4.03
N LYS A 5 -11.66 0.92 3.84
CA LYS A 5 -10.68 1.97 4.17
C LYS A 5 -9.41 1.83 3.36
N ILE A 6 -8.72 2.96 3.20
CA ILE A 6 -7.37 3.04 2.64
C ILE A 6 -6.51 3.83 3.62
N VAL A 7 -5.31 3.32 3.88
CA VAL A 7 -4.32 3.97 4.73
C VAL A 7 -3.06 4.16 3.92
N THR A 8 -2.56 5.39 3.88
CA THR A 8 -1.27 5.72 3.29
C THR A 8 -0.36 6.27 4.37
N THR A 9 0.81 5.66 4.55
CA THR A 9 1.85 6.10 5.48
C THR A 9 3.07 6.55 4.69
N CYS A 10 3.72 7.62 5.16
CA CYS A 10 5.02 8.06 4.68
C CYS A 10 5.97 8.15 5.87
N GLU A 11 7.19 7.68 5.67
CA GLU A 11 8.28 7.77 6.64
C GLU A 11 9.45 8.52 6.02
N ASP A 12 9.90 9.57 6.70
CA ASP A 12 11.09 10.34 6.37
C ASP A 12 12.21 9.98 7.34
N ILE A 13 13.26 9.38 6.80
CA ILE A 13 14.44 8.97 7.54
C ILE A 13 15.49 10.07 7.36
N GLN A 14 15.82 10.73 8.47
CA GLN A 14 16.79 11.83 8.54
C GLN A 14 18.20 11.34 8.92
N ALA A 15 18.29 10.22 9.64
CA ALA A 15 19.52 9.63 10.12
C ALA A 15 19.36 8.12 10.27
N GLU A 16 20.44 7.37 10.05
CA GLU A 16 20.53 5.94 10.35
C GLU A 16 21.81 5.68 11.15
N LEU A 17 21.71 4.78 12.15
CA LEU A 17 22.82 4.46 13.05
C LEU A 17 23.43 5.69 13.76
N GLY A 18 22.62 6.71 14.01
CA GLY A 18 23.05 7.95 14.67
C GLY A 18 23.71 8.96 13.72
N GLU A 19 23.92 8.62 12.45
CA GLU A 19 24.55 9.49 11.46
C GLU A 19 23.53 10.03 10.45
N PRO A 20 23.59 11.32 10.06
CA PRO A 20 22.71 11.88 9.04
C PRO A 20 22.84 11.12 7.71
N THR A 21 21.72 10.84 7.06
CA THR A 21 21.69 10.17 5.74
C THR A 21 22.17 11.07 4.60
N GLY A 22 22.40 12.36 4.86
CA GLY A 22 22.79 13.38 3.87
C GLY A 22 21.67 13.81 2.91
N ARG A 23 20.54 13.09 2.91
CA ARG A 23 19.29 13.43 2.20
C ARG A 23 18.11 12.79 2.93
N ILE A 24 16.91 13.31 2.75
CA ILE A 24 15.69 12.64 3.23
C ILE A 24 15.52 11.34 2.45
N VAL A 25 15.64 10.19 3.14
CA VAL A 25 15.27 8.89 2.58
C VAL A 25 13.80 8.64 2.93
N ARG A 26 12.94 8.63 1.90
CA ARG A 26 11.50 8.49 2.09
C ARG A 26 10.97 7.14 1.66
N LYS A 27 10.12 6.54 2.49
CA LYS A 27 9.31 5.36 2.18
C LYS A 27 7.83 5.74 2.20
N ALA A 28 7.04 5.19 1.28
CA ALA A 28 5.59 5.36 1.27
C ALA A 28 4.91 3.99 1.08
N VAL A 29 3.87 3.74 1.86
CA VAL A 29 3.07 2.51 1.78
C VAL A 29 1.60 2.91 1.68
N ALA A 30 0.88 2.36 0.71
CA ALA A 30 -0.57 2.45 0.63
C ALA A 30 -1.17 1.05 0.80
N SER A 31 -2.17 0.94 1.66
CA SER A 31 -2.87 -0.31 1.97
C SER A 31 -4.38 -0.09 1.93
N ALA A 32 -5.12 -1.12 1.56
CA ALA A 32 -6.57 -1.12 1.55
C ALA A 32 -7.13 -2.26 2.40
N VAL A 33 -8.30 -2.03 2.98
CA VAL A 33 -9.11 -3.08 3.59
C VAL A 33 -10.34 -3.28 2.74
N ILE A 34 -10.49 -4.51 2.25
CA ILE A 34 -11.56 -4.95 1.35
C ILE A 34 -12.42 -6.00 2.02
N ASP A 35 -13.65 -6.15 1.54
CA ASP A 35 -14.45 -7.33 1.87
C ASP A 35 -13.89 -8.58 1.18
N ASN A 36 -13.87 -9.71 1.90
CA ASN A 36 -13.32 -10.97 1.39
C ASN A 36 -14.45 -11.84 0.83
N PRO A 37 -14.54 -12.02 -0.51
CA PRO A 37 -15.63 -12.79 -1.13
C PRO A 37 -15.57 -14.30 -0.81
N LEU A 38 -14.44 -14.80 -0.31
CA LEU A 38 -14.21 -16.22 -0.03
C LEU A 38 -14.19 -16.54 1.48
N VAL A 39 -14.73 -15.64 2.32
CA VAL A 39 -14.72 -15.80 3.78
C VAL A 39 -15.53 -17.02 4.24
N GLY A 40 -15.05 -17.70 5.28
CA GLY A 40 -15.80 -18.73 6.00
C GLY A 40 -15.77 -20.13 5.39
N LYS A 41 -15.08 -20.34 4.26
CA LYS A 41 -14.91 -21.66 3.64
C LYS A 41 -13.51 -21.82 3.02
N ARG A 42 -13.10 -23.06 2.78
CA ARG A 42 -11.87 -23.36 2.04
C ARG A 42 -12.19 -23.43 0.55
N HIS A 43 -11.47 -22.66 -0.25
CA HIS A 43 -11.59 -22.62 -1.71
C HIS A 43 -10.29 -23.12 -2.35
N LYS A 44 -10.39 -23.87 -3.45
CA LYS A 44 -9.22 -24.30 -4.25
C LYS A 44 -8.85 -23.27 -5.31
N ASP A 45 -9.85 -22.54 -5.80
CA ASP A 45 -9.72 -21.49 -6.80
C ASP A 45 -9.79 -20.12 -6.11
N LEU A 46 -8.80 -19.29 -6.38
CA LEU A 46 -8.63 -17.95 -5.81
C LEU A 46 -8.66 -16.85 -6.88
N ILE A 47 -9.07 -17.18 -8.12
CA ILE A 47 -9.00 -16.27 -9.27
C ILE A 47 -9.72 -14.92 -9.04
N ILE A 48 -10.79 -14.92 -8.23
CA ILE A 48 -11.49 -13.70 -7.84
C ILE A 48 -10.61 -12.77 -7.00
N LEU A 49 -9.80 -13.31 -6.08
CA LEU A 49 -8.88 -12.52 -5.27
C LEU A 49 -7.71 -11.99 -6.11
N GLU A 50 -7.23 -12.78 -7.07
CA GLU A 50 -6.18 -12.34 -8.00
C GLU A 50 -6.66 -11.17 -8.88
N ALA A 51 -7.86 -11.29 -9.46
CA ALA A 51 -8.47 -10.24 -10.27
C ALA A 51 -8.69 -8.95 -9.45
N MET A 52 -9.23 -9.07 -8.23
CA MET A 52 -9.39 -7.94 -7.32
C MET A 52 -8.04 -7.32 -6.92
N GLY A 53 -7.02 -8.15 -6.69
CA GLY A 53 -5.66 -7.71 -6.39
C GLY A 53 -5.05 -6.89 -7.53
N ALA A 54 -5.20 -7.36 -8.77
CA ALA A 54 -4.74 -6.63 -9.95
C ALA A 54 -5.42 -5.26 -10.06
N GLU A 55 -6.75 -5.22 -9.90
CA GLU A 55 -7.54 -3.98 -9.97
C GLU A 55 -7.11 -2.95 -8.89
N ILE A 56 -6.97 -3.39 -7.64
CA ILE A 56 -6.65 -2.46 -6.54
C ILE A 56 -5.19 -1.99 -6.54
N SER A 57 -4.28 -2.81 -7.07
CA SER A 57 -2.84 -2.54 -7.01
C SER A 57 -2.46 -1.22 -7.69
N GLY A 58 -3.06 -0.91 -8.85
CA GLY A 58 -2.83 0.35 -9.56
C GLY A 58 -3.21 1.57 -8.72
N LEU A 59 -4.41 1.54 -8.13
CA LEU A 59 -4.91 2.60 -7.25
C LEU A 59 -4.01 2.81 -6.01
N LEU A 60 -3.49 1.74 -5.42
CA LEU A 60 -2.58 1.84 -4.27
C LEU A 60 -1.21 2.39 -4.68
N ALA A 61 -0.69 1.97 -5.83
CA ALA A 61 0.57 2.47 -6.36
C ALA A 61 0.51 3.99 -6.63
N GLU A 62 -0.56 4.46 -7.27
CA GLU A 62 -0.78 5.90 -7.50
C GLU A 62 -0.83 6.70 -6.20
N ARG A 63 -1.54 6.20 -5.18
CA ARG A 63 -1.60 6.86 -3.87
C ARG A 63 -0.24 6.88 -3.17
N ALA A 64 0.49 5.77 -3.18
CA ALA A 64 1.82 5.71 -2.60
C ALA A 64 2.79 6.68 -3.30
N LEU A 65 2.77 6.73 -4.64
CA LEU A 65 3.56 7.68 -5.42
C LEU A 65 3.21 9.14 -5.12
N ALA A 66 1.91 9.47 -5.06
CA ALA A 66 1.47 10.81 -4.74
C ALA A 66 1.92 11.25 -3.33
N ALA A 67 1.85 10.35 -2.35
CA ALA A 67 2.33 10.62 -1.00
C ALA A 67 3.87 10.71 -0.91
N TRP A 68 4.58 9.87 -1.68
CA TRP A 68 6.04 9.89 -1.77
C TRP A 68 6.56 11.20 -2.38
N CYS A 69 5.92 11.67 -3.47
CA CYS A 69 6.31 12.89 -4.17
C CYS A 69 6.00 14.21 -3.43
N ARG A 70 5.13 14.20 -2.41
CA ARG A 70 4.76 15.41 -1.66
C ARG A 70 5.93 15.93 -0.82
N GLY A 71 6.69 16.90 -1.32
CA GLY A 71 7.88 17.44 -0.65
C GLY A 71 9.18 17.34 -1.47
N LYS A 72 9.09 16.93 -2.75
CA LYS A 72 10.04 17.40 -3.77
C LYS A 72 9.82 18.88 -4.06
#